data_AF-A0A1M5TTZ4-F1
#
_entry.id   AF-A0A1M5TTZ4-F1
#
_cell.length_a   1.000
_cell.length_b   1.000
_cell.length_c   1.000
_cell.angle_alpha   90.00
_cell.angle_beta   90.00
_cell.angle_gamma   90.00
#
_symmetry.space_group_name_H-M   'P 1'
#
loop_
_entity.id
_entity.type
_entity.pdbx_description
1 polymer ?
#
loop_
_entity_poly.entity_id
_entity_poly.type
_entity_poly.pdbx_seq_one_letter_code
_entity_poly.pdbx_strand_id
1 'polypeptide(L)'
;MSDAPAATGDGPFEEQRQIYDLLSQETRHLILQYIIGHPDHLPSLDELAYMMPKNKAAIRDQLDVLSDNDIIDRYRYPPNEDARDLPSQFYGLTEHGMEILHEYNYLRGLPVARALYDNTRLSEKARRHRDAPRPDLPGHVTDALTIDGDDNSDFNRLEKYIRERKGGTHSVADQVTVATAFYEAGVGPEDEGIKRTELRDSLDVDIDYQPRTVLNHLVDAGVLAQTVPPAPDVFAISERLDEIVNGQVAEEAEANLDALISHIDDELQVTTLAEDAAERNGSRGRASAPSVAVADGAGRTIRSILATELGIEPERVTEFLWSGDPVNRLNTAVEAIESSEEVTRSEEYGQIVFVRPAYRYRLTERAMDLV
;
A
#
# COMPACT_ATOMS: atom_id res chain seq x y z
N MET A 1 63.87 -7.95 25.00
CA MET A 1 64.10 -8.53 23.66
C MET A 1 63.38 -9.86 23.61
N SER A 2 62.14 -9.86 23.14
CA SER A 2 61.44 -11.07 22.71
C SER A 2 60.97 -10.77 21.30
N ASP A 3 61.74 -11.30 20.37
CA ASP A 3 61.43 -11.40 18.96
C ASP A 3 60.40 -12.53 18.84
N ALA A 4 59.14 -12.18 18.58
CA ALA A 4 58.09 -13.13 18.25
C ALA A 4 57.85 -13.01 16.74
N PRO A 5 57.83 -14.13 16.00
CA PRO A 5 57.76 -14.08 14.55
C PRO A 5 56.40 -13.50 14.14
N ALA A 6 56.41 -12.55 13.21
CA ALA A 6 55.21 -12.06 12.57
C ALA A 6 54.42 -13.25 12.02
N ALA A 7 53.19 -13.41 12.51
CA ALA A 7 52.26 -14.41 12.01
C ALA A 7 52.08 -14.19 10.50
N THR A 8 52.31 -15.25 9.75
CA THR A 8 52.14 -15.32 8.30
C THR A 8 50.70 -14.98 7.93
N GLY A 9 50.45 -13.75 7.48
CA GLY A 9 50.00 -13.47 6.12
C GLY A 9 48.64 -13.94 5.59
N ASP A 10 47.79 -14.63 6.37
CA ASP A 10 46.66 -15.38 5.77
C ASP A 10 45.42 -15.46 6.69
N GLY A 11 45.02 -14.31 7.25
CA GLY A 11 43.78 -14.19 8.04
C GLY A 11 42.71 -13.37 7.29
N PRO A 12 41.42 -13.51 7.63
CA PRO A 12 40.31 -12.79 6.97
C PRO A 12 40.46 -11.26 7.01
N PHE A 13 41.19 -10.72 8.01
CA PHE A 13 41.51 -9.29 8.09
C PHE A 13 42.55 -8.83 7.07
N GLU A 14 43.41 -9.74 6.61
CA GLU A 14 44.44 -9.44 5.61
C GLU A 14 43.85 -9.48 4.20
N GLU A 15 42.99 -10.46 3.92
CA GLU A 15 42.16 -10.48 2.70
C GLU A 15 41.31 -9.22 2.59
N GLN A 16 40.63 -8.82 3.67
CA GLN A 16 39.83 -7.60 3.68
C GLN A 16 40.65 -6.33 3.40
N ARG A 17 41.86 -6.26 3.95
CA ARG A 17 42.79 -5.15 3.72
C ARG A 17 43.30 -5.14 2.28
N GLN A 18 43.62 -6.29 1.72
CA GLN A 18 44.06 -6.42 0.33
C GLN A 18 42.97 -5.97 -0.64
N ILE A 19 41.71 -6.35 -0.41
CA ILE A 19 40.57 -5.89 -1.22
C ILE A 19 40.38 -4.38 -1.06
N TYR A 20 40.47 -3.84 0.16
CA TYR A 20 40.35 -2.39 0.35
C TYR A 20 41.48 -1.62 -0.37
N ASP A 21 42.72 -2.08 -0.27
CA ASP A 21 43.87 -1.49 -0.96
C ASP A 21 43.75 -1.66 -2.50
N LEU A 22 43.17 -2.77 -2.95
CA LEU A 22 42.83 -2.99 -4.35
C LEU A 22 41.81 -1.94 -4.83
N LEU A 23 40.64 -1.85 -4.20
CA LEU A 23 39.55 -1.01 -4.70
C LEU A 23 39.77 0.50 -4.49
N SER A 24 40.49 0.91 -3.43
CA SER A 24 40.65 2.32 -3.04
C SER A 24 41.67 3.11 -3.86
N GLN A 25 42.46 2.46 -4.71
CA GLN A 25 43.42 3.16 -5.58
C GLN A 25 42.66 4.04 -6.57
N GLU A 26 43.02 5.33 -6.62
CA GLU A 26 42.28 6.39 -7.33
C GLU A 26 41.83 6.01 -8.76
N THR A 27 42.73 5.42 -9.57
CA THR A 27 42.45 5.10 -10.96
C THR A 27 41.56 3.87 -11.09
N ARG A 28 41.77 2.82 -10.28
CA ARG A 28 40.87 1.66 -10.24
C ARG A 28 39.49 2.04 -9.72
N HIS A 29 39.42 2.85 -8.68
CA HIS A 29 38.17 3.38 -8.16
C HIS A 29 37.38 4.10 -9.27
N LEU A 30 38.03 5.01 -10.01
CA LEU A 30 37.38 5.70 -11.13
C LEU A 30 36.92 4.74 -12.24
N ILE A 31 37.75 3.75 -12.61
CA ILE A 31 37.38 2.73 -13.61
C ILE A 31 36.11 2.02 -13.17
N LEU A 32 36.06 1.52 -11.93
CA LEU A 32 34.89 0.82 -11.39
C LEU A 32 33.65 1.72 -11.37
N GLN A 33 33.78 2.99 -10.96
CA GLN A 33 32.67 3.94 -11.00
C GLN A 33 32.13 4.17 -12.41
N TYR A 34 33.01 4.26 -13.42
CA TYR A 34 32.58 4.43 -14.80
C TYR A 34 32.00 3.16 -15.41
N ILE A 35 32.47 1.97 -15.01
CA ILE A 35 31.85 0.70 -15.38
C ILE A 35 30.44 0.61 -14.79
N ILE A 36 30.29 0.87 -13.48
CA ILE A 36 29.01 0.89 -12.77
C ILE A 36 28.05 1.91 -13.39
N GLY A 37 28.51 3.13 -13.69
CA GLY A 37 27.66 4.19 -14.24
C GLY A 37 27.30 4.03 -15.72
N HIS A 38 28.04 3.24 -16.50
CA HIS A 38 27.81 3.09 -17.94
C HIS A 38 26.50 2.37 -18.25
N PRO A 39 25.64 2.83 -19.19
CA PRO A 39 24.34 2.23 -19.54
C PRO A 39 24.35 0.70 -19.66
N ASP A 40 25.27 0.17 -20.46
CA ASP A 40 25.44 -1.27 -20.68
C ASP A 40 26.49 -1.91 -19.76
N HIS A 41 26.99 -1.17 -18.76
CA HIS A 41 28.04 -1.58 -17.83
C HIS A 41 29.34 -2.12 -18.47
N LEU A 42 29.57 -1.74 -19.74
CA LEU A 42 30.61 -2.31 -20.59
C LEU A 42 31.44 -1.23 -21.32
N PRO A 43 32.02 -0.21 -20.66
CA PRO A 43 32.78 0.83 -21.36
C PRO A 43 34.00 0.26 -22.11
N SER A 44 34.35 0.87 -23.24
CA SER A 44 35.60 0.64 -23.97
C SER A 44 36.74 1.47 -23.39
N LEU A 45 37.99 1.09 -23.71
CA LEU A 45 39.17 1.85 -23.30
C LEU A 45 39.15 3.32 -23.77
N ASP A 46 38.58 3.57 -24.96
CA ASP A 46 38.45 4.92 -25.52
C ASP A 46 37.43 5.76 -24.76
N GLU A 47 36.37 5.15 -24.24
CA GLU A 47 35.38 5.82 -23.38
C GLU A 47 35.99 6.13 -22.01
N LEU A 48 36.64 5.17 -21.37
CA LEU A 48 37.33 5.40 -20.08
C LEU A 48 38.38 6.52 -20.19
N ALA A 49 39.16 6.54 -21.27
CA ALA A 49 40.16 7.58 -21.51
C ALA A 49 39.56 8.96 -21.85
N TYR A 50 38.30 9.01 -22.27
CA TYR A 50 37.58 10.27 -22.45
C TYR A 50 37.04 10.80 -21.11
N MET A 51 36.55 9.90 -20.26
CA MET A 51 35.91 10.25 -18.98
C MET A 51 36.91 10.56 -17.87
N MET A 52 38.13 10.02 -17.94
CA MET A 52 39.13 10.13 -16.89
C MET A 52 40.29 11.05 -17.30
N PRO A 53 40.86 11.83 -16.37
CA PRO A 53 42.07 12.62 -16.61
C PRO A 53 43.34 11.73 -16.56
N LYS A 54 43.32 10.57 -17.21
CA LYS A 54 44.40 9.57 -17.25
C LYS A 54 44.64 9.14 -18.70
N ASN A 55 45.88 8.79 -19.02
CA ASN A 55 46.20 8.30 -20.36
C ASN A 55 45.81 6.81 -20.52
N LYS A 56 45.64 6.36 -21.78
CA LYS A 56 45.21 4.98 -22.08
C LYS A 56 46.14 3.90 -21.53
N ALA A 57 47.45 4.15 -21.45
CA ALA A 57 48.39 3.16 -20.92
C ALA A 57 48.17 2.97 -19.41
N ALA A 58 48.09 4.06 -18.66
CA ALA A 58 47.81 4.03 -17.23
C ALA A 58 46.45 3.39 -16.90
N ILE A 59 45.43 3.64 -17.73
CA ILE A 59 44.12 2.99 -17.59
C ILE A 59 44.23 1.49 -17.87
N ARG A 60 44.93 1.09 -18.95
CA ARG A 60 45.14 -0.31 -19.29
C ARG A 60 45.86 -1.06 -18.16
N ASP A 61 46.92 -0.49 -17.60
CA ASP A 61 47.65 -1.10 -16.49
C ASP A 61 46.73 -1.39 -15.29
N GLN A 62 45.75 -0.51 -15.02
CA GLN A 62 44.78 -0.73 -13.94
C GLN A 62 43.67 -1.71 -14.31
N LEU A 63 43.24 -1.76 -15.57
CA LEU A 63 42.32 -2.78 -16.06
C LEU A 63 42.94 -4.17 -15.95
N ASP A 64 44.22 -4.31 -16.29
CA ASP A 64 44.97 -5.56 -16.15
C ASP A 64 45.02 -5.99 -14.67
N VAL A 65 45.31 -5.07 -13.75
CA VAL A 65 45.29 -5.37 -12.30
C VAL A 65 43.89 -5.81 -11.82
N LEU A 66 42.81 -5.16 -12.26
CA LEU A 66 41.45 -5.55 -11.89
C LEU A 66 41.08 -6.92 -12.50
N SER A 67 41.55 -7.22 -13.70
CA SER A 67 41.32 -8.51 -14.36
C SER A 67 42.11 -9.65 -13.70
N ASP A 68 43.37 -9.39 -13.31
CA ASP A 68 44.22 -10.35 -12.61
C ASP A 68 43.65 -10.74 -11.23
N ASN A 69 42.81 -9.89 -10.64
CA ASN A 69 42.09 -10.15 -9.39
C ASN A 69 40.63 -10.59 -9.62
N ASP A 70 40.27 -10.95 -10.85
CA ASP A 70 38.94 -11.44 -11.22
C ASP A 70 37.79 -10.50 -10.82
N ILE A 71 38.04 -9.18 -10.81
CA ILE A 71 37.02 -8.16 -10.54
C ILE A 71 36.29 -7.75 -11.83
N ILE A 72 37.02 -7.71 -12.94
CA ILE A 72 36.49 -7.38 -14.26
C ILE A 72 37.01 -8.37 -15.28
N ASP A 73 36.31 -8.48 -16.40
CA ASP A 73 36.80 -9.20 -17.58
C ASP A 73 36.68 -8.33 -18.84
N ARG A 74 37.43 -8.72 -19.86
CA ARG A 74 37.40 -8.12 -21.19
C ARG A 74 36.44 -8.88 -22.08
N TYR A 75 35.31 -8.24 -22.35
CA TYR A 75 34.29 -8.71 -23.27
C TYR A 75 34.61 -8.27 -24.70
N ARG A 76 34.63 -9.23 -25.63
CA ARG A 76 34.88 -8.97 -27.05
C ARG A 76 33.60 -9.02 -27.85
N TYR A 77 33.48 -8.11 -28.80
CA TYR A 77 32.42 -8.12 -29.81
C TYR A 77 33.05 -8.18 -31.21
N PRO A 78 33.31 -9.39 -31.74
CA PRO A 78 33.97 -9.58 -33.02
C PRO A 78 33.36 -8.81 -34.20
N PRO A 79 32.02 -8.62 -34.30
CA PRO A 79 31.45 -7.87 -35.41
C PRO A 79 31.94 -6.41 -35.54
N ASN A 80 32.44 -5.81 -34.45
CA ASN A 80 32.97 -4.44 -34.49
C ASN A 80 34.42 -4.39 -35.02
N GLU A 81 35.15 -5.51 -35.12
CA GLU A 81 36.53 -5.53 -35.61
C GLU A 81 36.63 -5.11 -37.09
N ASP A 82 35.61 -5.46 -37.87
CA ASP A 82 35.50 -5.11 -39.29
C ASP A 82 34.92 -3.71 -39.53
N ALA A 83 34.36 -3.08 -38.49
CA ALA A 83 33.76 -1.75 -38.55
C ALA A 83 34.79 -0.67 -38.25
N ARG A 84 34.93 0.29 -39.17
CA ARG A 84 35.81 1.44 -38.94
C ARG A 84 35.25 2.30 -37.79
N ASP A 85 36.14 2.71 -36.89
CA ASP A 85 35.86 3.65 -35.78
C ASP A 85 34.89 3.13 -34.69
N LEU A 86 34.73 1.80 -34.56
CA LEU A 86 34.02 1.18 -33.43
C LEU A 86 34.96 0.38 -32.51
N PRO A 87 34.73 0.39 -31.19
CA PRO A 87 35.45 -0.48 -30.26
C PRO A 87 34.96 -1.94 -30.38
N SER A 88 35.89 -2.89 -30.40
CA SER A 88 35.59 -4.33 -30.32
C SER A 88 35.90 -4.97 -28.96
N GLN A 89 36.47 -4.18 -28.04
CA GLN A 89 36.86 -4.61 -26.70
C GLN A 89 36.23 -3.71 -25.66
N PHE A 90 35.57 -4.33 -24.70
CA PHE A 90 34.81 -3.72 -23.62
C PHE A 90 35.23 -4.34 -22.29
N TYR A 91 35.01 -3.63 -21.19
CA TYR A 91 35.38 -4.08 -19.85
C TYR A 91 34.16 -4.00 -18.95
N GLY A 92 33.83 -5.09 -18.26
CA GLY A 92 32.68 -5.19 -17.38
C GLY A 92 32.97 -6.09 -16.19
N LEU A 93 32.07 -6.11 -15.20
CA LEU A 93 32.24 -6.93 -14.00
C LEU A 93 32.18 -8.42 -14.34
N THR A 94 32.91 -9.22 -13.57
CA THR A 94 32.72 -10.67 -13.45
C THR A 94 31.65 -10.97 -12.39
N GLU A 95 31.27 -12.25 -12.25
CA GLU A 95 30.39 -12.68 -11.16
C GLU A 95 31.04 -12.37 -9.79
N HIS A 96 32.32 -12.73 -9.65
CA HIS A 96 33.10 -12.52 -8.43
C HIS A 96 33.30 -11.04 -8.10
N GLY A 97 33.61 -10.23 -9.12
CA GLY A 97 33.72 -8.79 -8.96
C GLY A 97 32.43 -8.13 -8.51
N MET A 98 31.28 -8.60 -9.01
CA MET A 98 29.97 -8.12 -8.55
C MET A 98 29.77 -8.41 -7.06
N GLU A 99 30.05 -9.63 -6.60
CA GLU A 99 29.95 -10.01 -5.18
C GLU A 99 30.83 -9.14 -4.28
N ILE A 100 32.09 -8.93 -4.67
CA ILE A 100 33.02 -8.06 -3.93
C ILE A 100 32.50 -6.62 -3.91
N LEU A 101 32.08 -6.07 -5.06
CA LEU A 101 31.61 -4.69 -5.12
C LEU A 101 30.32 -4.48 -4.32
N HIS A 102 29.46 -5.49 -4.23
CA HIS A 102 28.30 -5.50 -3.35
C HIS A 102 28.72 -5.48 -1.87
N GLU A 103 29.59 -6.41 -1.45
CA GLU A 103 30.06 -6.52 -0.05
C GLU A 103 30.72 -5.21 0.44
N TYR A 104 31.49 -4.55 -0.43
CA TYR A 104 32.19 -3.32 -0.11
C TYR A 104 31.39 -2.03 -0.44
N ASN A 105 30.08 -2.16 -0.67
CA ASN A 105 29.13 -1.07 -0.87
C ASN A 105 29.41 -0.13 -2.06
N TYR A 106 30.09 -0.61 -3.10
CA TYR A 106 30.29 0.16 -4.33
C TYR A 106 28.99 0.30 -5.13
N LEU A 107 28.11 -0.70 -5.07
CA LEU A 107 26.85 -0.70 -5.82
C LEU A 107 25.79 0.25 -5.24
N ARG A 108 25.92 0.68 -3.97
CA ARG A 108 25.03 1.69 -3.38
C ARG A 108 25.05 3.01 -4.15
N GLY A 109 26.19 3.34 -4.78
CA GLY A 109 26.35 4.55 -5.58
C GLY A 109 25.83 4.44 -7.01
N LEU A 110 25.31 3.29 -7.44
CA LEU A 110 24.91 3.00 -8.82
C LEU A 110 23.94 4.05 -9.40
N PRO A 111 22.86 4.48 -8.72
CA PRO A 111 21.96 5.52 -9.25
C PRO A 111 22.68 6.86 -9.48
N VAL A 112 23.55 7.25 -8.55
CA VAL A 112 24.33 8.48 -8.63
C VAL A 112 25.35 8.40 -9.77
N ALA A 113 26.05 7.27 -9.88
CA ALA A 113 27.03 7.03 -10.94
C ALA A 113 26.37 7.07 -12.34
N ARG A 114 25.19 6.45 -12.49
CA ARG A 114 24.38 6.52 -13.72
C ARG A 114 23.97 7.95 -14.03
N ALA A 115 23.44 8.68 -13.06
CA ALA A 115 23.04 10.07 -13.25
C ALA A 115 24.22 10.98 -13.65
N LEU A 116 25.39 10.80 -13.04
CA LEU A 116 26.61 11.53 -13.42
C LEU A 116 27.06 11.18 -14.84
N TYR A 117 27.00 9.90 -15.21
CA TYR A 117 27.33 9.46 -16.57
C TYR A 117 26.41 10.09 -17.62
N ASP A 118 25.09 10.01 -17.43
CA ASP A 118 24.11 10.53 -18.38
C ASP A 118 24.14 12.04 -18.55
N ASN A 119 24.48 12.77 -17.49
CA ASN A 119 24.66 14.22 -17.55
C ASN A 119 26.04 14.64 -18.11
N THR A 120 26.95 13.70 -18.37
CA THR A 120 28.27 14.03 -18.92
C THR A 120 28.18 14.36 -20.41
N ARG A 121 28.71 15.53 -20.79
CA ARG A 121 28.79 15.93 -22.19
C ARG A 121 29.81 15.10 -22.96
N LEU A 122 29.32 14.20 -23.81
CA LEU A 122 30.15 13.39 -24.70
C LEU A 122 30.45 14.10 -26.03
N SER A 123 31.68 13.96 -26.51
CA SER A 123 32.07 14.28 -27.89
C SER A 123 31.38 13.34 -28.89
N GLU A 124 31.34 13.70 -30.17
CA GLU A 124 30.74 12.83 -31.21
C GLU A 124 31.43 11.45 -31.27
N LYS A 125 32.75 11.41 -31.12
CA LYS A 125 33.49 10.15 -31.08
C LYS A 125 33.13 9.34 -29.84
N ALA A 126 33.12 9.96 -28.66
CA ALA A 126 32.79 9.26 -27.41
C ALA A 126 31.35 8.73 -27.41
N ARG A 127 30.40 9.49 -27.96
CA ARG A 127 29.00 9.04 -28.13
C ARG A 127 28.87 7.88 -29.11
N ARG A 128 29.58 7.92 -30.25
CA ARG A 128 29.62 6.79 -31.20
C ARG A 128 30.16 5.52 -30.56
N HIS A 129 31.14 5.64 -29.67
CA HIS A 129 31.64 4.50 -28.90
C HIS A 129 30.62 4.04 -27.85
N ARG A 130 29.95 4.98 -27.14
CA ARG A 130 28.84 4.70 -26.20
C ARG A 130 27.75 3.86 -26.85
N ASP A 131 27.33 4.25 -28.04
CA ASP A 131 26.19 3.64 -28.73
C ASP A 131 26.60 2.46 -29.65
N ALA A 132 27.87 2.04 -29.60
CA ALA A 132 28.36 0.91 -30.40
C ALA A 132 27.72 -0.40 -29.92
N PRO A 133 27.42 -1.37 -30.83
CA PRO A 133 26.95 -2.69 -30.43
C PRO A 133 27.94 -3.38 -29.49
N ARG A 134 27.43 -4.02 -28.43
CA ARG A 134 28.21 -4.67 -27.37
C ARG A 134 27.75 -6.11 -27.16
N PRO A 135 28.57 -6.99 -26.55
CA PRO A 135 28.13 -8.32 -26.16
C PRO A 135 27.26 -8.23 -24.90
N ASP A 136 26.46 -9.25 -24.65
CA ASP A 136 25.66 -9.35 -23.43
C ASP A 136 26.54 -9.72 -22.23
N LEU A 137 26.23 -9.11 -21.07
CA LEU A 137 26.78 -9.53 -19.79
C LEU A 137 26.11 -10.81 -19.29
N PRO A 138 26.77 -11.59 -18.42
CA PRO A 138 26.13 -12.71 -17.74
C PRO A 138 24.85 -12.26 -17.00
N GLY A 139 23.80 -13.08 -17.04
CA GLY A 139 22.47 -12.71 -16.52
C GLY A 139 22.48 -12.22 -15.08
N HIS A 140 23.16 -12.92 -14.17
CA HIS A 140 23.23 -12.54 -12.75
C HIS A 140 23.96 -11.20 -12.52
N VAL A 141 24.95 -10.83 -13.36
CA VAL A 141 25.60 -9.50 -13.29
C VAL A 141 24.61 -8.45 -13.74
N THR A 142 23.91 -8.70 -14.85
CA THR A 142 22.90 -7.79 -15.39
C THR A 142 21.78 -7.54 -14.39
N ASP A 143 21.24 -8.60 -13.77
CA ASP A 143 20.17 -8.50 -12.78
C ASP A 143 20.61 -7.65 -11.57
N ALA A 144 21.83 -7.87 -11.06
CA ALA A 144 22.37 -7.11 -9.93
C ALA A 144 22.69 -5.63 -10.25
N LEU A 145 22.94 -5.31 -11.52
CA LEU A 145 23.24 -3.94 -11.98
C LEU A 145 22.01 -3.23 -12.56
N THR A 146 20.88 -3.92 -12.65
CA THR A 146 19.64 -3.33 -13.11
C THR A 146 19.13 -2.38 -12.02
N ILE A 147 19.18 -1.09 -12.33
CA ILE A 147 18.46 -0.06 -11.58
C ILE A 147 16.99 -0.21 -11.98
N ASP A 148 16.34 -1.28 -11.55
CA ASP A 148 14.90 -1.23 -11.39
C ASP A 148 14.65 -0.08 -10.41
N GLY A 149 13.74 0.81 -10.74
CA GLY A 149 13.56 2.08 -10.03
C GLY A 149 12.99 1.96 -8.63
N ASP A 150 13.58 1.12 -7.77
CA ASP A 150 13.18 0.96 -6.37
C ASP A 150 14.33 0.58 -5.44
N ASP A 151 14.30 1.20 -4.26
CA ASP A 151 15.19 1.12 -3.11
C ASP A 151 15.28 -0.29 -2.49
N ASN A 152 15.71 -1.31 -3.22
CA ASN A 152 15.69 -2.70 -2.72
C ASN A 152 16.80 -3.02 -1.67
N SER A 153 17.66 -2.05 -1.34
CA SER A 153 18.64 -2.16 -0.24
C SER A 153 17.95 -2.06 1.13
N ASP A 154 17.06 -1.10 1.26
CA ASP A 154 16.51 -0.66 2.55
C ASP A 154 15.44 -1.68 3.01
N PHE A 155 14.63 -2.19 2.07
CA PHE A 155 13.66 -3.24 2.36
C PHE A 155 14.26 -4.60 2.69
N ASN A 156 15.50 -4.88 2.29
CA ASN A 156 16.12 -6.19 2.49
C ASN A 156 16.26 -6.52 4.00
N ARG A 157 16.52 -5.51 4.83
CA ARG A 157 16.66 -5.70 6.28
C ARG A 157 15.31 -5.87 6.97
N LEU A 158 14.29 -5.12 6.55
CA LEU A 158 12.90 -5.30 7.00
C LEU A 158 12.32 -6.65 6.56
N GLU A 159 12.54 -7.05 5.32
CA GLU A 159 12.13 -8.35 4.78
C GLU A 159 12.79 -9.48 5.56
N LYS A 160 14.11 -9.42 5.75
CA LYS A 160 14.84 -10.42 6.53
C LYS A 160 14.28 -10.51 7.95
N TYR A 161 13.99 -9.38 8.59
CA TYR A 161 13.39 -9.33 9.92
C TYR A 161 12.01 -10.02 9.97
N ILE A 162 11.15 -9.77 8.97
CA ILE A 162 9.84 -10.40 8.86
C ILE A 162 9.99 -11.90 8.66
N ARG A 163 10.86 -12.34 7.74
CA ARG A 163 11.12 -13.75 7.46
C ARG A 163 11.70 -14.49 8.68
N GLU A 164 12.59 -13.87 9.44
CA GLU A 164 13.13 -14.46 10.67
C GLU A 164 12.06 -14.67 11.76
N ARG A 165 11.14 -13.71 11.93
CA ARG A 165 10.09 -13.81 12.96
C ARG A 165 8.87 -14.63 12.53
N LYS A 166 8.52 -14.57 11.25
CA LYS A 166 7.25 -15.07 10.72
C LYS A 166 7.41 -16.08 9.59
N GLY A 167 8.63 -16.53 9.29
CA GLY A 167 8.94 -17.48 8.22
C GLY A 167 8.16 -18.80 8.26
N GLY A 168 7.63 -19.19 9.42
CA GLY A 168 6.73 -20.35 9.57
C GLY A 168 5.27 -20.09 9.18
N THR A 169 4.90 -18.86 8.81
CA THR A 169 3.54 -18.51 8.39
C THR A 169 3.42 -18.54 6.87
N HIS A 170 2.23 -18.90 6.36
CA HIS A 170 2.03 -19.00 4.91
C HIS A 170 1.87 -17.63 4.21
N SER A 171 1.67 -16.55 4.97
CA SER A 171 1.44 -15.19 4.45
C SER A 171 2.68 -14.30 4.48
N VAL A 172 3.89 -14.86 4.51
CA VAL A 172 5.13 -14.08 4.66
C VAL A 172 5.38 -13.16 3.47
N ALA A 173 5.08 -13.60 2.25
CA ALA A 173 5.19 -12.76 1.06
C ALA A 173 4.30 -11.52 1.20
N ASP A 174 3.02 -11.72 1.47
CA ASP A 174 2.06 -10.63 1.70
C ASP A 174 2.44 -9.72 2.88
N GLN A 175 3.05 -10.28 3.94
CA GLN A 175 3.55 -9.48 5.05
C GLN A 175 4.65 -8.51 4.61
N VAL A 176 5.59 -8.97 3.78
CA VAL A 176 6.63 -8.11 3.20
C VAL A 176 6.00 -7.07 2.30
N THR A 177 5.13 -7.48 1.35
CA THR A 177 4.41 -6.57 0.45
C THR A 177 3.67 -5.47 1.19
N VAL A 178 2.90 -5.82 2.23
CA VAL A 178 2.16 -4.84 3.02
C VAL A 178 3.10 -3.93 3.79
N ALA A 179 4.14 -4.47 4.46
CA ALA A 179 5.06 -3.65 5.23
C ALA A 179 5.82 -2.64 4.34
N THR A 180 6.23 -3.06 3.15
CA THR A 180 6.85 -2.20 2.12
C THR A 180 5.90 -1.10 1.68
N ALA A 181 4.65 -1.44 1.34
CA ALA A 181 3.68 -0.44 0.89
C ALA A 181 3.34 0.61 1.97
N PHE A 182 3.31 0.21 3.25
CA PHE A 182 3.16 1.15 4.36
C PHE A 182 4.31 2.18 4.41
N TYR A 183 5.53 1.77 4.10
CA TYR A 183 6.69 2.65 4.07
C TYR A 183 6.66 3.58 2.86
N GLU A 184 6.40 3.03 1.67
CA GLU A 184 6.30 3.80 0.42
C GLU A 184 5.21 4.87 0.48
N ALA A 185 4.09 4.55 1.13
CA ALA A 185 3.00 5.50 1.37
C ALA A 185 3.30 6.50 2.52
N GLY A 186 4.45 6.38 3.20
CA GLY A 186 4.86 7.27 4.28
C GLY A 186 4.07 7.10 5.58
N VAL A 187 3.43 5.95 5.80
CA VAL A 187 2.55 5.69 6.96
C VAL A 187 3.38 5.21 8.16
N GLY A 188 4.15 6.16 8.70
CA GLY A 188 5.09 5.99 9.80
C GLY A 188 4.50 6.17 11.21
N PRO A 189 5.36 6.21 12.24
CA PRO A 189 4.96 6.39 13.65
C PRO A 189 4.23 7.71 13.93
N GLU A 190 4.50 8.74 13.15
CA GLU A 190 3.88 10.07 13.27
C GLU A 190 2.54 10.17 12.53
N ASP A 191 2.19 9.17 11.71
CA ASP A 191 0.94 9.15 10.96
C ASP A 191 -0.25 8.66 11.81
N GLU A 192 -1.47 9.05 11.43
CA GLU A 192 -2.70 8.58 12.08
C GLU A 192 -2.90 7.06 11.88
N GLY A 193 -2.38 6.53 10.77
CA GLY A 193 -2.48 5.14 10.36
C GLY A 193 -3.69 4.85 9.49
N ILE A 194 -3.65 3.72 8.79
CA ILE A 194 -4.67 3.29 7.83
C ILE A 194 -5.61 2.27 8.46
N LYS A 195 -6.91 2.33 8.12
CA LYS A 195 -7.87 1.29 8.55
C LYS A 195 -7.68 0.02 7.74
N ARG A 196 -7.97 -1.13 8.34
CA ARG A 196 -7.96 -2.42 7.63
C ARG A 196 -8.78 -2.43 6.34
N THR A 197 -9.94 -1.77 6.32
CA THR A 197 -10.83 -1.72 5.16
C THR A 197 -10.27 -0.87 4.03
N GLU A 198 -9.45 0.13 4.36
CA GLU A 198 -8.84 1.07 3.42
C GLU A 198 -7.49 0.56 2.90
N LEU A 199 -6.95 -0.52 3.47
CA LEU A 199 -5.61 -1.04 3.17
C LEU A 199 -5.38 -1.26 1.66
N ARG A 200 -6.35 -1.84 0.95
CA ARG A 200 -6.22 -2.10 -0.50
C ARG A 200 -6.30 -0.81 -1.31
N ASP A 201 -7.24 0.06 -0.96
CA ASP A 201 -7.49 1.28 -1.73
C ASP A 201 -6.42 2.37 -1.48
N SER A 202 -5.88 2.42 -0.26
CA SER A 202 -4.89 3.43 0.15
C SER A 202 -3.45 3.05 -0.16
N LEU A 203 -3.13 1.75 -0.19
CA LEU A 203 -1.75 1.27 -0.40
C LEU A 203 -1.56 0.53 -1.73
N ASP A 204 -2.62 0.35 -2.52
CA ASP A 204 -2.60 -0.38 -3.81
C ASP A 204 -1.92 -1.76 -3.72
N VAL A 205 -2.15 -2.47 -2.62
CA VAL A 205 -1.52 -3.77 -2.35
C VAL A 205 -2.36 -4.93 -2.86
N ASP A 206 -1.75 -5.76 -3.71
CA ASP A 206 -2.28 -7.06 -4.10
C ASP A 206 -1.76 -8.15 -3.16
N ILE A 207 -2.67 -8.82 -2.46
CA ILE A 207 -2.35 -9.83 -1.44
C ILE A 207 -3.26 -11.04 -1.57
N ASP A 208 -2.67 -12.24 -1.46
CA ASP A 208 -3.35 -13.52 -1.56
C ASP A 208 -4.17 -13.83 -0.29
N TYR A 209 -3.71 -13.39 0.87
CA TYR A 209 -4.32 -13.62 2.17
C TYR A 209 -5.22 -12.47 2.60
N GLN A 210 -6.14 -12.76 3.52
CA GLN A 210 -7.03 -11.74 4.08
C GLN A 210 -6.21 -10.64 4.79
N PRO A 211 -6.52 -9.34 4.56
CA PRO A 211 -5.81 -8.22 5.19
C PRO A 211 -5.68 -8.35 6.71
N ARG A 212 -6.72 -8.87 7.37
CA ARG A 212 -6.72 -9.13 8.82
C ARG A 212 -5.58 -10.06 9.24
N THR A 213 -5.35 -11.14 8.51
CA THR A 213 -4.33 -12.13 8.83
C THR A 213 -2.94 -11.54 8.70
N VAL A 214 -2.70 -10.81 7.60
CA VAL A 214 -1.41 -10.16 7.32
C VAL A 214 -1.10 -9.10 8.38
N LEU A 215 -2.06 -8.20 8.64
CA LEU A 215 -1.91 -7.15 9.64
C LEU A 215 -1.66 -7.70 11.05
N ASN A 216 -2.39 -8.74 11.45
CA ASN A 216 -2.17 -9.38 12.75
C ASN A 216 -0.74 -9.93 12.88
N HIS A 217 -0.23 -10.59 11.84
CA HIS A 217 1.14 -11.10 11.87
C HIS A 217 2.18 -9.98 11.93
N LEU A 218 1.97 -8.89 11.21
CA LEU A 218 2.85 -7.72 11.24
C LEU A 218 2.83 -7.00 12.60
N VAL A 219 1.66 -6.92 13.24
CA VAL A 219 1.53 -6.40 14.61
C VAL A 219 2.25 -7.31 15.60
N ASP A 220 2.03 -8.62 15.53
CA ASP A 220 2.71 -9.59 16.39
C ASP A 220 4.23 -9.61 16.18
N ALA A 221 4.71 -9.31 14.96
CA ALA A 221 6.13 -9.18 14.65
C ALA A 221 6.75 -7.87 15.18
N GLY A 222 5.92 -6.93 15.63
CA GLY A 222 6.32 -5.59 16.03
C GLY A 222 6.76 -4.72 14.85
N VAL A 223 6.24 -5.00 13.65
CA VAL A 223 6.45 -4.17 12.46
C VAL A 223 5.42 -3.05 12.43
N LEU A 224 4.14 -3.39 12.61
CA LEU A 224 3.04 -2.44 12.70
C LEU A 224 2.58 -2.23 14.14
N ALA A 225 2.20 -1.00 14.47
CA ALA A 225 1.43 -0.69 15.66
C ALA A 225 -0.07 -0.68 15.32
N GLN A 226 -0.88 -1.33 16.15
CA GLN A 226 -2.33 -1.19 16.12
C GLN A 226 -2.76 -0.11 17.12
N THR A 227 -3.33 0.98 16.63
CA THR A 227 -3.79 2.11 17.46
C THR A 227 -5.30 2.28 17.35
N VAL A 228 -5.90 2.80 18.42
CA VAL A 228 -7.27 3.28 18.42
C VAL A 228 -7.19 4.81 18.46
N PRO A 229 -7.85 5.54 17.55
CA PRO A 229 -7.92 6.99 17.63
C PRO A 229 -8.45 7.42 19.02
N PRO A 230 -8.01 8.57 19.57
CA PRO A 230 -8.59 9.11 20.79
C PRO A 230 -10.04 9.51 20.51
N ALA A 231 -10.95 8.57 20.73
CA ALA A 231 -12.36 8.64 20.40
C ALA A 231 -13.16 7.86 21.46
N PRO A 232 -14.47 8.14 21.61
CA PRO A 232 -15.34 7.29 22.41
C PRO A 232 -15.34 5.85 21.87
N ASP A 233 -15.42 4.86 22.77
CA ASP A 233 -15.40 3.43 22.42
C ASP A 233 -16.54 3.01 21.48
N VAL A 234 -17.60 3.82 21.43
CA VAL A 234 -18.78 3.63 20.59
C VAL A 234 -19.30 5.01 20.14
N PHE A 235 -19.57 5.16 18.84
CA PHE A 235 -20.31 6.27 18.26
C PHE A 235 -21.77 5.86 18.06
N ALA A 236 -22.70 6.68 18.53
CA ALA A 236 -24.10 6.59 18.15
C ALA A 236 -24.35 7.51 16.97
N ILE A 237 -24.86 6.96 15.87
CA ILE A 237 -25.12 7.67 14.61
C ILE A 237 -26.62 7.59 14.34
N SER A 238 -27.27 8.72 14.11
CA SER A 238 -28.67 8.79 13.68
C SER A 238 -28.72 8.64 12.16
N GLU A 239 -29.39 7.61 11.63
CA GLU A 239 -29.59 7.48 10.18
C GLU A 239 -30.41 8.61 9.58
N ARG A 240 -31.32 9.21 10.37
CA ARG A 240 -32.18 10.32 9.94
C ARG A 240 -31.38 11.59 9.72
N LEU A 241 -30.44 11.89 10.61
CA LEU A 241 -29.61 13.09 10.54
C LEU A 241 -28.31 12.87 9.77
N ASP A 242 -27.89 11.62 9.60
CA ASP A 242 -26.55 11.23 9.14
C ASP A 242 -25.42 11.89 9.98
N GLU A 243 -25.66 12.03 11.29
CA GLU A 243 -24.77 12.71 12.23
C GLU A 243 -24.54 11.89 13.51
N ILE A 244 -23.41 12.15 14.18
CA ILE A 244 -23.05 11.56 15.48
C ILE A 244 -23.86 12.25 16.59
N VAL A 245 -24.65 11.48 17.33
CA VAL A 245 -25.55 11.95 18.40
C VAL A 245 -25.10 11.52 19.80
N ASN A 246 -23.78 11.39 20.00
CA ASN A 246 -23.18 11.01 21.28
C ASN A 246 -23.66 11.93 22.42
N GLY A 247 -24.24 11.35 23.47
CA GLY A 247 -24.76 12.10 24.63
C GLY A 247 -26.22 12.57 24.49
N GLN A 248 -26.81 12.50 23.29
CA GLN A 248 -28.22 12.83 23.02
C GLN A 248 -28.98 11.66 22.41
N VAL A 249 -28.47 10.44 22.58
CA VAL A 249 -29.01 9.21 21.99
C VAL A 249 -30.48 8.99 22.32
N ALA A 250 -30.85 9.19 23.59
CA ALA A 250 -32.24 9.00 24.03
C ALA A 250 -33.17 10.08 23.46
N GLU A 251 -32.74 11.35 23.47
CA GLU A 251 -33.50 12.48 22.92
C GLU A 251 -33.76 12.31 21.42
N GLU A 252 -32.72 11.90 20.68
CA GLU A 252 -32.85 11.63 19.24
C GLU A 252 -33.75 10.41 18.99
N ALA A 253 -33.65 9.36 19.80
CA ALA A 253 -34.51 8.18 19.66
C ALA A 253 -36.00 8.53 19.88
N GLU A 254 -36.29 9.34 20.90
CA GLU A 254 -37.64 9.83 21.19
C GLU A 254 -38.18 10.69 20.03
N ALA A 255 -37.37 11.60 19.47
CA ALA A 255 -37.78 12.40 18.32
C ALA A 255 -38.10 11.56 17.07
N ASN A 256 -37.33 10.50 16.82
CA ASN A 256 -37.60 9.57 15.72
C ASN A 256 -38.85 8.72 15.99
N LEU A 257 -39.10 8.31 17.24
CA LEU A 257 -40.34 7.62 17.62
C LEU A 257 -41.57 8.51 17.43
N ASP A 258 -41.49 9.78 17.80
CA ASP A 258 -42.56 10.76 17.57
C ASP A 258 -42.88 10.90 16.08
N ALA A 259 -41.85 10.99 15.23
CA ALA A 259 -42.01 11.04 13.78
C ALA A 259 -42.63 9.75 13.22
N LEU A 260 -42.19 8.59 13.69
CA LEU A 260 -42.79 7.29 13.33
C LEU A 260 -44.27 7.22 13.70
N ILE A 261 -44.62 7.68 14.90
CA ILE A 261 -46.01 7.68 15.37
C ILE A 261 -46.86 8.64 14.56
N SER A 262 -46.34 9.83 14.22
CA SER A 262 -47.02 10.76 13.31
C SER A 262 -47.28 10.09 11.96
N HIS A 263 -46.30 9.38 11.39
CA HIS A 263 -46.48 8.67 10.12
C HIS A 263 -47.56 7.58 10.22
N ILE A 264 -47.61 6.83 11.32
CA ILE A 264 -48.67 5.85 11.58
C ILE A 264 -50.05 6.51 11.61
N ASP A 265 -50.18 7.65 12.31
CA ASP A 265 -51.45 8.35 12.46
C ASP A 265 -51.90 9.05 11.16
N ASP A 266 -50.98 9.53 10.34
CA ASP A 266 -51.27 10.10 9.02
C ASP A 266 -51.81 9.04 8.05
N GLU A 267 -51.26 7.83 8.06
CA GLU A 267 -51.76 6.70 7.27
C GLU A 267 -53.22 6.35 7.63
N LEU A 268 -53.57 6.44 8.92
CA LEU A 268 -54.93 6.22 9.41
C LEU A 268 -55.90 7.35 9.02
N GLN A 269 -55.43 8.59 8.97
CA GLN A 269 -56.26 9.70 8.48
C GLN A 269 -56.53 9.57 6.98
N VAL A 270 -55.53 9.16 6.18
CA VAL A 270 -55.72 8.97 4.74
C VAL A 270 -56.71 7.82 4.45
N THR A 271 -56.62 6.71 5.18
CA THR A 271 -57.54 5.57 5.04
C THR A 271 -58.98 5.94 5.43
N THR A 272 -59.18 6.61 6.57
CA THR A 272 -60.52 7.04 7.03
C THR A 272 -61.18 8.05 6.09
N LEU A 273 -60.41 9.02 5.56
CA LEU A 273 -60.93 9.99 4.57
C LEU A 273 -61.29 9.33 3.24
N ALA A 274 -60.57 8.28 2.83
CA ALA A 274 -60.89 7.52 1.63
C ALA A 274 -62.17 6.69 1.78
N GLU A 275 -62.39 6.08 2.96
CA GLU A 275 -63.62 5.36 3.29
C GLU A 275 -64.83 6.31 3.35
N ASP A 276 -64.72 7.45 4.04
CA ASP A 276 -65.77 8.46 4.12
C ASP A 276 -66.11 9.08 2.74
N ALA A 277 -65.11 9.24 1.87
CA ALA A 277 -65.31 9.70 0.49
C ALA A 277 -65.97 8.65 -0.39
N ALA A 278 -65.74 7.36 -0.14
CA ALA A 278 -66.44 6.26 -0.79
C ALA A 278 -67.91 6.19 -0.35
N GLU A 279 -68.19 6.41 0.94
CA GLU A 279 -69.57 6.44 1.47
C GLU A 279 -70.37 7.66 0.99
N ARG A 280 -69.73 8.82 0.79
CA ARG A 280 -70.41 10.03 0.25
C ARG A 280 -70.65 10.02 -1.26
N ASN A 281 -70.01 9.15 -2.03
CA ASN A 281 -70.18 9.08 -3.50
C ASN A 281 -71.34 8.18 -3.97
N GLY A 282 -72.34 7.96 -3.11
CA GLY A 282 -73.63 7.35 -3.47
C GLY A 282 -74.52 8.17 -4.41
N SER A 283 -74.15 9.38 -4.85
CA SER A 283 -74.94 10.11 -5.85
C SER A 283 -74.17 11.17 -6.68
N ARG A 284 -74.03 10.86 -7.98
CA ARG A 284 -73.82 11.74 -9.15
C ARG A 284 -72.63 12.73 -9.18
N GLY A 285 -71.68 12.42 -10.08
CA GLY A 285 -71.35 13.30 -11.22
C GLY A 285 -70.06 14.14 -11.14
N ARG A 286 -68.99 13.65 -11.80
CA ARG A 286 -67.83 14.32 -12.43
C ARG A 286 -67.41 15.72 -11.89
N ALA A 287 -66.22 15.78 -11.27
CA ALA A 287 -64.97 16.37 -11.81
C ALA A 287 -64.07 16.95 -10.71
N SER A 288 -62.86 16.37 -10.58
CA SER A 288 -61.53 17.02 -10.49
C SER A 288 -60.60 16.18 -9.62
N ALA A 289 -59.50 15.73 -10.21
CA ALA A 289 -58.44 15.01 -9.55
C ALA A 289 -57.74 15.88 -8.49
N PRO A 290 -57.22 15.23 -7.44
CA PRO A 290 -55.78 15.26 -7.26
C PRO A 290 -55.20 13.86 -7.47
N SER A 291 -54.03 13.84 -8.09
CA SER A 291 -53.21 12.65 -8.26
C SER A 291 -52.59 12.25 -6.92
N VAL A 292 -52.99 11.10 -6.40
CA VAL A 292 -52.07 10.17 -5.75
C VAL A 292 -52.48 8.80 -6.27
N ALA A 293 -51.53 8.05 -6.83
CA ALA A 293 -51.75 6.73 -7.36
C ALA A 293 -52.29 5.83 -6.25
N VAL A 294 -53.59 5.53 -6.31
CA VAL A 294 -54.19 4.39 -5.61
C VAL A 294 -53.83 3.17 -6.45
N ALA A 295 -52.66 2.61 -6.18
CA ALA A 295 -52.33 1.25 -6.59
C ALA A 295 -52.90 0.32 -5.51
N ASP A 296 -53.87 -0.50 -5.93
CA ASP A 296 -54.34 -1.73 -5.30
C ASP A 296 -54.40 -1.76 -3.77
N GLY A 297 -55.56 -1.42 -3.21
CA GLY A 297 -55.85 -1.58 -1.79
C GLY A 297 -55.72 -3.03 -1.34
N ALA A 298 -54.64 -3.34 -0.61
CA ALA A 298 -54.54 -4.34 0.46
C ALA A 298 -53.11 -4.42 1.06
N GLY A 299 -52.28 -3.37 0.98
CA GLY A 299 -51.03 -3.34 1.75
C GLY A 299 -51.34 -3.24 3.24
N ARG A 300 -50.67 -4.02 4.07
CA ARG A 300 -50.75 -3.87 5.54
C ARG A 300 -50.25 -2.48 5.92
N THR A 301 -51.00 -1.79 6.77
CA THR A 301 -50.56 -0.50 7.34
C THR A 301 -49.32 -0.70 8.21
N ILE A 302 -48.53 0.35 8.41
CA ILE A 302 -47.35 0.31 9.31
C ILE A 302 -47.76 -0.23 10.68
N ARG A 303 -48.89 0.25 11.20
CA ARG A 303 -49.44 -0.22 12.48
C ARG A 303 -49.68 -1.74 12.48
N SER A 304 -50.24 -2.31 11.41
CA SER A 304 -50.50 -3.74 11.33
C SER A 304 -49.24 -4.60 11.11
N ILE A 305 -48.24 -4.07 10.42
CA ILE A 305 -46.92 -4.70 10.27
C ILE A 305 -46.25 -4.77 11.65
N LEU A 306 -46.16 -3.64 12.34
CA LEU A 306 -45.58 -3.57 13.68
C LEU A 306 -46.33 -4.44 14.69
N ALA A 307 -47.67 -4.44 14.67
CA ALA A 307 -48.47 -5.29 15.53
C ALA A 307 -48.16 -6.78 15.33
N THR A 308 -48.00 -7.20 14.07
CA THR A 308 -47.68 -8.59 13.71
C THR A 308 -46.29 -8.97 14.21
N GLU A 309 -45.29 -8.14 13.92
CA GLU A 309 -43.89 -8.41 14.30
C GLU A 309 -43.71 -8.41 15.83
N LEU A 310 -44.33 -7.46 16.51
CA LEU A 310 -44.25 -7.32 17.96
C LEU A 310 -45.18 -8.30 18.72
N GLY A 311 -46.07 -9.00 18.03
CA GLY A 311 -47.03 -9.93 18.63
C GLY A 311 -48.04 -9.25 19.56
N ILE A 312 -48.45 -8.03 19.25
CA ILE A 312 -49.40 -7.22 20.04
C ILE A 312 -50.62 -6.79 19.22
N GLU A 313 -51.65 -6.30 19.89
CA GLU A 313 -52.82 -5.72 19.21
C GLU A 313 -52.45 -4.40 18.51
N PRO A 314 -52.97 -4.11 17.30
CA PRO A 314 -52.68 -2.88 16.55
C PRO A 314 -52.87 -1.60 17.36
N GLU A 315 -53.88 -1.55 18.22
CA GLU A 315 -54.21 -0.39 19.06
C GLU A 315 -53.16 -0.14 20.14
N ARG A 316 -52.35 -1.14 20.49
CA ARG A 316 -51.30 -1.05 21.52
C ARG A 316 -49.93 -0.70 20.95
N VAL A 317 -49.77 -0.63 19.63
CA VAL A 317 -48.48 -0.36 18.99
C VAL A 317 -47.91 0.99 19.46
N THR A 318 -48.71 2.05 19.44
CA THR A 318 -48.26 3.39 19.89
C THR A 318 -47.85 3.37 21.36
N GLU A 319 -48.67 2.81 22.24
CA GLU A 319 -48.35 2.69 23.68
C GLU A 319 -47.06 1.89 23.91
N PHE A 320 -46.87 0.82 23.14
CA PHE A 320 -45.68 -0.02 23.22
C PHE A 320 -44.42 0.73 22.80
N LEU A 321 -44.48 1.52 21.73
CA LEU A 321 -43.37 2.34 21.24
C LEU A 321 -42.92 3.39 22.28
N TRP A 322 -43.85 3.97 23.05
CA TRP A 322 -43.55 4.90 24.14
C TRP A 322 -43.00 4.22 25.41
N SER A 323 -43.09 2.90 25.50
CA SER A 323 -42.70 2.15 26.70
C SER A 323 -41.28 1.61 26.61
N GLY A 324 -40.50 1.65 27.68
CA GLY A 324 -39.20 0.99 27.74
C GLY A 324 -38.04 1.85 27.21
N ASP A 325 -37.03 1.19 26.64
CA ASP A 325 -35.85 1.88 26.12
C ASP A 325 -36.09 2.41 24.70
N PRO A 326 -36.07 3.73 24.47
CA PRO A 326 -36.52 4.34 23.22
C PRO A 326 -35.67 3.91 22.02
N VAL A 327 -34.37 3.68 22.21
CA VAL A 327 -33.46 3.20 21.16
C VAL A 327 -33.88 1.81 20.69
N ASN A 328 -34.08 0.87 21.63
CA ASN A 328 -34.51 -0.48 21.29
C ASN A 328 -35.88 -0.47 20.61
N ARG A 329 -36.82 0.35 21.08
CA ARG A 329 -38.16 0.47 20.46
C ARG A 329 -38.08 0.98 19.04
N LEU A 330 -37.33 2.06 18.81
CA LEU A 330 -37.15 2.66 17.51
C LEU A 330 -36.51 1.67 16.54
N ASN A 331 -35.35 1.12 16.88
CA ASN A 331 -34.60 0.24 15.98
C ASN A 331 -35.40 -1.02 15.64
N THR A 332 -36.09 -1.62 16.61
CA THR A 332 -36.97 -2.79 16.36
C THR A 332 -38.10 -2.43 15.40
N ALA A 333 -38.72 -1.26 15.56
CA ALA A 333 -39.82 -0.84 14.70
C ALA A 333 -39.34 -0.54 13.27
N VAL A 334 -38.20 0.16 13.13
CA VAL A 334 -37.62 0.46 11.82
C VAL A 334 -37.19 -0.83 11.10
N GLU A 335 -36.53 -1.76 11.78
CA GLU A 335 -36.14 -3.06 11.21
C GLU A 335 -37.36 -3.87 10.73
N ALA A 336 -38.46 -3.86 11.50
CA ALA A 336 -39.71 -4.51 11.13
C ALA A 336 -40.34 -3.91 9.87
N ILE A 337 -40.27 -2.58 9.73
CA ILE A 337 -40.77 -1.87 8.54
C ILE A 337 -39.88 -2.15 7.33
N GLU A 338 -38.57 -2.08 7.48
CA GLU A 338 -37.60 -2.34 6.38
C GLU A 338 -37.62 -3.79 5.90
N SER A 339 -37.94 -4.73 6.80
CA SER A 339 -38.10 -6.15 6.47
C SER A 339 -39.41 -6.45 5.74
N SER A 340 -40.37 -5.52 5.75
CA SER A 340 -41.64 -5.67 5.05
C SER A 340 -41.53 -5.22 3.60
N GLU A 341 -41.88 -6.09 2.65
CA GLU A 341 -42.00 -5.72 1.23
C GLU A 341 -43.26 -4.88 0.94
N GLU A 342 -44.15 -4.72 1.92
CA GLU A 342 -45.48 -4.10 1.73
C GLU A 342 -45.49 -2.58 1.94
N VAL A 343 -44.49 -2.01 2.65
CA VAL A 343 -44.46 -0.58 3.00
C VAL A 343 -43.06 -0.01 2.85
N THR A 344 -42.97 1.21 2.32
CA THR A 344 -41.73 1.97 2.24
C THR A 344 -41.53 2.80 3.51
N ARG A 345 -40.35 2.70 4.12
CA ARG A 345 -39.92 3.55 5.25
C ARG A 345 -39.94 5.04 4.86
N SER A 346 -40.39 5.91 5.77
CA SER A 346 -40.24 7.37 5.61
C SER A 346 -38.78 7.81 5.81
N GLU A 347 -38.42 8.96 5.24
CA GLU A 347 -37.14 9.64 5.50
C GLU A 347 -37.15 10.44 6.82
N GLU A 348 -38.33 10.60 7.45
CA GLU A 348 -38.50 11.39 8.67
C GLU A 348 -38.07 10.68 9.96
N TYR A 349 -37.74 9.38 9.88
CA TYR A 349 -37.19 8.60 10.98
C TYR A 349 -36.20 7.55 10.46
N GLY A 350 -35.27 7.14 11.32
CA GLY A 350 -34.28 6.12 11.00
C GLY A 350 -33.73 5.44 12.25
N GLN A 351 -32.88 4.42 12.08
CA GLN A 351 -32.27 3.73 13.21
C GLN A 351 -31.20 4.60 13.89
N ILE A 352 -30.90 4.29 15.15
CA ILE A 352 -29.66 4.72 15.79
C ILE A 352 -28.66 3.56 15.76
N VAL A 353 -27.58 3.75 15.02
CA VAL A 353 -26.53 2.74 14.82
C VAL A 353 -25.36 3.00 15.75
N PHE A 354 -24.88 1.95 16.40
CA PHE A 354 -23.72 2.01 17.29
C PHE A 354 -22.48 1.42 16.62
N VAL A 355 -21.51 2.26 16.30
CA VAL A 355 -20.28 1.86 15.58
C VAL A 355 -19.07 2.04 16.48
N ARG A 356 -18.21 1.03 16.56
CA ARG A 356 -16.92 1.14 17.26
C ARG A 356 -15.87 1.75 16.32
N PRO A 357 -14.98 2.64 16.80
CA PRO A 357 -13.87 3.13 15.99
C PRO A 357 -13.03 1.96 15.47
N ALA A 358 -12.72 1.99 14.19
CA ALA A 358 -11.84 1.00 13.57
C ALA A 358 -10.40 1.20 14.05
N TYR A 359 -9.69 0.10 14.26
CA TYR A 359 -8.24 0.16 14.47
C TYR A 359 -7.55 0.78 13.26
N ARG A 360 -6.56 1.62 13.55
CA ARG A 360 -5.60 2.12 12.58
C ARG A 360 -4.28 1.39 12.74
N TYR A 361 -3.60 1.18 11.63
CA TYR A 361 -2.31 0.51 11.57
C TYR A 361 -1.28 1.47 11.02
N ARG A 362 -0.07 1.45 11.57
CA ARG A 362 1.05 2.28 11.11
C ARG A 362 2.39 1.61 11.40
N LEU A 363 3.46 1.97 10.71
CA LEU A 363 4.78 1.45 11.01
C LEU A 363 5.23 1.87 12.41
N THR A 364 5.92 0.95 13.08
CA THR A 364 6.61 1.25 14.34
C THR A 364 7.94 1.96 14.07
N GLU A 365 8.47 2.68 15.06
CA GLU A 365 9.82 3.27 14.97
C GLU A 365 10.86 2.20 14.63
N ARG A 366 10.72 1.01 15.22
CA ARG A 366 11.58 -0.13 14.96
C ARG A 366 11.55 -0.57 13.49
N ALA A 367 10.37 -0.57 12.86
CA ALA A 367 10.27 -0.93 11.46
C ALA A 367 10.95 0.13 10.58
N MET A 368 10.83 1.41 10.93
CA MET A 368 11.52 2.50 10.25
C MET A 368 13.05 2.42 10.41
N ASP A 369 13.57 1.90 11.52
CA ASP A 369 15.02 1.67 11.68
C ASP A 369 15.56 0.50 10.83
N LEU A 370 14.67 -0.30 10.25
CA LEU A 370 14.99 -1.48 9.44
C LEU A 370 14.83 -1.24 7.94
N VAL A 371 14.42 -0.03 7.54
CA VAL A 371 14.36 0.46 6.16
C VAL A 371 15.28 1.65 6.11
#